data_AF-A0A943EKU2-F1
#
_entry.id   AF-A0A943EKU2-F1
#
_cell.length_a   1.000
_cell.length_b   1.000
_cell.length_c   1.000
_cell.angle_alpha   90.00
_cell.angle_beta   90.00
_cell.angle_gamma   90.00
#
_symmetry.space_group_name_H-M   'P 1'
#
loop_
_entity.id
_entity.type
_entity.pdbx_description
1 polymer ?
#
loop_
_entity_poly.entity_id
_entity_poly.type
_entity_poly.pdbx_seq_one_letter_code
_entity_poly.pdbx_strand_id
1 'polypeptide(L)'
;MSKGDVIAGKKKRRKVRKEFIIILSLIIAIVFIYFIGSFYFNDKFLRGTYINGLDVSGLTVDMADKKLAKTIDDYTLELRFRDGNVEQLSGEDLQVKYNENNNVKSVLEGQNSFKWIQAFFSKQSHTVNNLALVDENVLKEKLVSLQHLQTAAQIPPENAKIEYIDNKFVIKNEVVGSTVDLEKASKAVILAFSEGNKVLDLDKSNCYVDPNVKASDELIQQQCQAANQYASAVITYKTRSGDIVLDGNELITWLSVDETGKYYRDDSIFKKKATEFVNSLAKKINSVGETRTFVGANNRTITVSGGNYGLRLQNSKEISELLKDIYANKIGVRTPVTVGKEASVDNGGLGNTFVEIDLKGQHMWYHKNGQILLESDIVSGTYNNPDRRTPAGTYYLYNKERNRVLRGTKLPDGTWPYETPVSYWMPFNKGIGLHDSSSWRSKWGGTIYMNNGSHGCINLPTNVAAQLYNNIEINCPVVCYY
;
A
#
# COMPACT_ATOMS: atom_id res chain seq x y z
N MET A 1 56.26 91.60 83.81
CA MET A 1 56.41 90.19 83.38
C MET A 1 55.49 90.01 82.18
N SER A 2 55.86 89.57 80.98
CA SER A 2 57.08 89.07 80.36
C SER A 2 57.06 89.54 78.90
N LYS A 3 58.22 89.90 78.35
CA LYS A 3 58.41 90.07 76.89
C LYS A 3 58.33 88.70 76.21
N GLY A 4 57.87 88.69 74.96
CA GLY A 4 57.93 87.53 74.08
C GLY A 4 58.04 88.02 72.64
N ASP A 5 59.27 88.02 72.13
CA ASP A 5 59.66 88.55 70.83
C ASP A 5 59.12 87.74 69.64
N VAL A 6 58.84 88.48 68.57
CA VAL A 6 58.44 87.99 67.25
C VAL A 6 59.65 87.38 66.54
N ILE A 7 59.55 86.10 66.12
CA ILE A 7 60.48 85.49 65.16
C ILE A 7 59.71 85.09 63.91
N ALA A 8 59.95 85.83 62.82
CA ALA A 8 59.48 85.51 61.47
C ALA A 8 60.26 84.32 60.89
N GLY A 9 59.65 83.13 60.87
CA GLY A 9 60.18 81.95 60.19
C GLY A 9 59.97 82.02 58.68
N LYS A 10 61.07 82.08 57.91
CA LYS A 10 61.09 81.97 56.44
C LYS A 10 60.43 80.66 55.96
N LYS A 11 59.41 80.76 55.09
CA LYS A 11 58.84 79.63 54.32
C LYS A 11 59.93 78.95 53.47
N LYS A 12 60.34 77.73 53.83
CA LYS A 12 61.09 76.83 52.93
C LYS A 12 60.12 76.30 51.84
N ARG A 13 60.14 76.90 50.64
CA ARG A 13 59.49 76.33 49.45
C ARG A 13 60.20 75.00 49.11
N ARG A 14 59.49 73.88 49.28
CA ARG A 14 59.88 72.56 48.75
C ARG A 14 60.02 72.72 47.22
N LYS A 15 61.26 72.72 46.68
CA LYS A 15 61.49 72.63 45.24
C LYS A 15 61.01 71.24 44.80
N VAL A 16 59.83 71.17 44.20
CA VAL A 16 59.41 69.98 43.45
C VAL A 16 60.48 69.77 42.37
N ARG A 17 61.12 68.60 42.33
CA ARG A 17 62.12 68.29 41.31
C ARG A 17 61.46 68.45 39.94
N LYS A 18 62.07 69.20 39.02
CA LYS A 18 61.51 69.49 37.68
C LYS A 18 61.07 68.20 36.96
N GLU A 19 61.77 67.09 37.18
CA GLU A 19 61.45 65.73 36.71
C GLU A 19 60.06 65.24 37.15
N PHE A 20 59.65 65.48 38.41
CA PHE A 20 58.34 65.07 38.93
C PHE A 20 57.19 65.87 38.31
N ILE A 21 57.41 67.16 38.04
CA ILE A 21 56.44 68.01 37.33
C ILE A 21 56.29 67.53 35.89
N ILE A 22 57.39 67.16 35.22
CA ILE A 22 57.38 66.63 33.85
C ILE A 22 56.65 65.29 33.78
N ILE A 23 56.93 64.36 34.68
CA ILE A 23 56.24 63.05 34.72
C ILE A 23 54.75 63.22 35.02
N LEU A 24 54.38 64.05 35.99
CA LEU A 24 52.98 64.31 36.33
C LEU A 24 52.23 64.97 35.17
N SER A 25 52.85 65.92 34.47
CA SER A 25 52.24 66.55 33.29
C SER A 25 52.12 65.57 32.11
N LEU A 26 53.04 64.62 31.95
CA LEU A 26 52.93 63.50 31.01
C LEU A 26 51.77 62.56 31.36
N ILE A 27 51.59 62.20 32.62
CA ILE A 27 50.49 61.34 33.06
C ILE A 27 49.14 62.04 32.83
N ILE A 28 49.05 63.33 33.18
CA ILE A 28 47.85 64.14 32.92
C ILE A 28 47.57 64.21 31.42
N ALA A 29 48.60 64.39 30.58
CA ALA A 29 48.44 64.38 29.13
C ALA A 29 47.94 63.03 28.60
N ILE A 30 48.45 61.90 29.11
CA ILE A 30 48.01 60.55 28.73
C ILE A 30 46.55 60.32 29.14
N VAL A 31 46.18 60.69 30.38
CA VAL A 31 44.80 60.59 30.86
C VAL A 31 43.88 61.47 30.03
N PHE A 32 44.31 62.68 29.67
CA PHE A 32 43.56 63.59 28.82
C PHE A 32 43.35 63.01 27.41
N ILE A 33 44.39 62.44 26.80
CA ILE A 33 44.31 61.74 25.51
C ILE A 33 43.35 60.54 25.60
N TYR A 34 43.39 59.78 26.69
CA TYR A 34 42.48 58.65 26.91
C TYR A 34 41.00 59.08 26.93
N PHE A 35 40.68 60.15 27.65
CA PHE A 35 39.31 60.69 27.67
C PHE A 35 38.92 61.34 26.34
N ILE A 36 39.84 61.97 25.61
CA ILE A 36 39.58 62.45 24.23
C ILE A 36 39.16 61.27 23.33
N GLY A 37 39.89 60.15 23.39
CA GLY A 37 39.54 58.95 22.65
C GLY A 37 38.18 58.41 23.06
N SER A 38 37.91 58.31 24.37
CA SER A 38 36.61 57.84 24.88
C SER A 38 35.46 58.77 24.47
N PHE A 39 35.68 60.08 24.43
CA PHE A 39 34.68 61.05 23.98
C PHE A 39 34.45 60.96 22.46
N TYR A 40 35.52 60.78 21.68
CA TYR A 40 35.45 60.60 20.23
C TYR A 40 34.59 59.39 19.81
N PHE A 41 34.64 58.30 20.58
CA PHE A 41 33.85 57.08 20.36
C PHE A 41 32.53 57.05 21.16
N ASN A 42 32.08 58.17 21.72
CA ASN A 42 30.77 58.22 22.37
C ASN A 42 29.63 58.23 21.34
N ASP A 43 29.85 58.86 20.19
CA ASP A 43 28.89 58.99 19.07
C ASP A 43 29.33 58.20 17.83
N LYS A 44 30.48 57.52 17.87
CA LYS A 44 31.07 56.79 16.74
C LYS A 44 31.36 55.35 17.11
N PHE A 45 31.15 54.43 16.18
CA PHE A 45 31.48 53.02 16.36
C PHE A 45 32.95 52.82 16.69
N LEU A 46 33.23 51.93 17.64
CA LEU A 46 34.59 51.53 17.98
C LEU A 46 35.36 51.02 16.76
N ARG A 47 36.70 51.10 16.83
CA ARG A 47 37.57 50.48 15.83
C ARG A 47 37.36 48.96 15.84
N GLY A 48 37.34 48.34 14.66
CA GLY A 48 37.10 46.91 14.52
C GLY A 48 35.62 46.50 14.60
N THR A 49 34.68 47.45 14.59
CA THR A 49 33.23 47.15 14.55
C THR A 49 32.77 46.90 13.11
N TYR A 50 32.16 45.74 12.90
CA TYR A 50 31.55 45.33 11.63
C TYR A 50 30.06 45.07 11.83
N ILE A 51 29.23 45.58 10.93
CA ILE A 51 27.81 45.25 10.86
C ILE A 51 27.58 44.51 9.55
N ASN A 52 27.05 43.28 9.62
CA ASN A 52 26.80 42.45 8.44
C ASN A 52 28.02 42.30 7.51
N GLY A 53 29.21 42.21 8.12
CA GLY A 53 30.48 42.10 7.40
C GLY A 53 31.05 43.42 6.85
N LEU A 54 30.32 44.54 6.95
CA LEU A 54 30.80 45.86 6.54
C LEU A 54 31.46 46.60 7.72
N ASP A 55 32.69 47.08 7.51
CA ASP A 55 33.41 47.88 8.51
C ASP A 55 32.73 49.24 8.71
N VAL A 56 32.27 49.52 9.93
CA VAL A 56 31.64 50.80 10.30
C VAL A 56 32.48 51.58 11.33
N SER A 57 33.74 51.17 11.53
CA SER A 57 34.66 51.76 12.49
C SER A 57 34.79 53.27 12.35
N GLY A 58 34.63 54.00 13.46
CA GLY A 58 34.78 55.45 13.51
C GLY A 58 33.67 56.23 12.80
N LEU A 59 32.61 55.56 12.32
CA LEU A 59 31.44 56.22 11.74
C LEU A 59 30.42 56.54 12.83
N THR A 60 29.68 57.62 12.67
CA THR A 60 28.42 57.85 13.40
C THR A 60 27.34 56.94 12.85
N VAL A 61 26.20 56.80 13.54
CA VAL A 61 25.04 56.04 13.05
C VAL A 61 24.65 56.48 11.63
N ASP A 62 24.42 57.78 11.41
CA ASP A 62 24.07 58.31 10.08
C ASP A 62 25.08 57.99 8.98
N MET A 63 26.39 57.98 9.30
CA MET A 63 27.43 57.65 8.33
C MET A 63 27.49 56.14 8.06
N ALA A 64 27.26 55.31 9.09
CA ALA A 64 27.16 53.87 8.94
C ALA A 64 25.91 53.49 8.13
N ASP A 65 24.76 54.11 8.41
CA ASP A 65 23.50 53.88 7.70
C ASP A 65 23.64 54.25 6.22
N LYS A 66 24.22 55.41 5.88
CA LYS A 66 24.51 55.77 4.47
C LYS A 66 25.42 54.76 3.79
N LYS A 67 26.42 54.22 4.51
CA LYS A 67 27.34 53.22 3.96
C LYS A 67 26.67 51.86 3.75
N LEU A 68 25.81 51.44 4.68
CA LEU A 68 25.02 50.22 4.60
C LEU A 68 23.94 50.32 3.51
N ALA A 69 23.23 51.45 3.41
CA ALA A 69 22.23 51.72 2.38
C ALA A 69 22.83 51.59 0.96
N LYS A 70 24.00 52.19 0.72
CA LYS A 70 24.70 52.05 -0.57
C LYS A 70 25.03 50.58 -0.92
N THR A 71 25.23 49.73 0.09
CA THR A 71 25.51 48.31 -0.12
C THR A 71 24.24 47.52 -0.49
N ILE A 72 23.06 48.03 -0.08
CA ILE A 72 21.74 47.51 -0.46
C ILE A 72 21.33 47.95 -1.87
N ASP A 73 21.70 49.17 -2.29
CA ASP A 73 21.38 49.67 -3.64
C ASP A 73 22.03 48.81 -4.76
N ASP A 74 23.29 48.43 -4.60
CA ASP A 74 24.03 47.58 -5.57
C ASP A 74 23.83 46.06 -5.30
N TYR A 75 22.77 45.69 -4.60
CA TYR A 75 22.65 44.35 -4.05
C TYR A 75 22.03 43.36 -5.04
N THR A 76 22.76 42.28 -5.32
CA THR A 76 22.24 41.10 -6.03
C THR A 76 22.45 39.87 -5.15
N LEU A 77 21.39 39.07 -5.02
CA LEU A 77 21.38 37.80 -4.32
C LEU A 77 21.50 36.66 -5.33
N GLU A 78 22.54 35.85 -5.20
CA GLU A 78 22.65 34.57 -5.92
C GLU A 78 21.85 33.50 -5.16
N LEU A 79 20.80 32.97 -5.79
CA LEU A 79 20.05 31.81 -5.31
C LEU A 79 20.69 30.55 -5.87
N ARG A 80 21.15 29.66 -4.98
CA ARG A 80 21.63 28.32 -5.36
C ARG A 80 20.54 27.30 -5.16
N PHE A 81 20.22 26.58 -6.23
CA PHE A 81 19.23 25.51 -6.24
C PHE A 81 19.89 24.16 -5.99
N ARG A 82 19.07 23.18 -5.59
CA ARG A 82 19.50 21.81 -5.24
C ARG A 82 20.20 21.06 -6.38
N ASP A 83 19.93 21.41 -7.63
CA ASP A 83 20.61 20.85 -8.80
C ASP A 83 21.99 21.47 -9.07
N GLY A 84 22.41 22.45 -8.26
CA GLY A 84 23.66 23.17 -8.37
C GLY A 84 23.61 24.39 -9.30
N ASN A 85 22.50 24.62 -9.99
CA ASN A 85 22.31 25.81 -10.81
C ASN A 85 22.01 27.05 -9.95
N VAL A 86 22.18 28.22 -10.56
CA VAL A 86 21.99 29.51 -9.89
C VAL A 86 21.08 30.43 -10.68
N GLU A 87 20.27 31.20 -9.97
CA GLU A 87 19.57 32.37 -10.52
C GLU A 87 19.85 33.59 -9.65
N GLN A 88 19.65 34.80 -10.17
CA GLN A 88 19.93 36.03 -9.45
C GLN A 88 18.65 36.82 -9.21
N LEU A 89 18.57 37.43 -8.02
CA LEU A 89 17.56 38.42 -7.66
C LEU A 89 18.27 39.74 -7.34
N SER A 90 18.05 40.77 -8.15
CA SER A 90 18.54 42.11 -7.84
C SER A 90 17.62 42.79 -6.83
N GLY A 91 18.18 43.67 -6.00
CA GLY A 91 17.41 44.54 -5.12
C GLY A 91 16.52 45.51 -5.89
N GLU A 92 16.92 45.89 -7.10
CA GLU A 92 16.13 46.73 -8.02
C GLU A 92 14.85 46.02 -8.47
N ASP A 93 14.95 44.76 -8.90
CA ASP A 93 13.80 43.94 -9.33
C ASP A 93 12.76 43.78 -8.22
N LEU A 94 13.23 43.75 -6.98
CA LEU A 94 12.41 43.57 -5.77
C LEU A 94 12.03 44.89 -5.10
N GLN A 95 12.46 46.04 -5.66
CA GLN A 95 12.25 47.37 -5.09
C GLN A 95 12.68 47.47 -3.63
N VAL A 96 13.79 46.81 -3.28
CA VAL A 96 14.31 46.76 -1.91
C VAL A 96 14.66 48.17 -1.45
N LYS A 97 14.20 48.52 -0.25
CA LYS A 97 14.52 49.80 0.38
C LYS A 97 15.36 49.57 1.62
N TYR A 98 16.30 50.46 1.86
CA TYR A 98 16.97 50.50 3.16
C TYR A 98 15.95 50.84 4.26
N ASN A 99 15.94 50.06 5.33
CA ASN A 99 15.09 50.34 6.48
C ASN A 99 15.76 51.41 7.35
N GLU A 100 15.22 52.64 7.34
CA GLU A 100 15.73 53.72 8.20
C GLU A 100 15.48 53.44 9.69
N ASN A 101 14.51 52.60 10.04
CA ASN A 101 14.21 52.18 11.41
C ASN A 101 14.90 50.86 11.78
N ASN A 102 16.13 50.66 11.30
CA ASN A 102 16.92 49.46 11.55
C ASN A 102 17.56 49.45 12.96
N ASN A 103 18.22 48.35 13.31
CA ASN A 103 18.85 48.16 14.62
C ASN A 103 20.35 48.55 14.69
N VAL A 104 20.88 49.27 13.71
CA VAL A 104 22.29 49.75 13.70
C VAL A 104 22.58 50.64 14.91
N LYS A 105 21.64 51.51 15.27
CA LYS A 105 21.78 52.38 16.46
C LYS A 105 21.96 51.56 17.74
N SER A 106 21.24 50.45 17.89
CA SER A 106 21.35 49.56 19.05
C SER A 106 22.75 48.93 19.17
N VAL A 107 23.45 48.72 18.05
CA VAL A 107 24.86 48.28 18.07
C VAL A 107 25.76 49.35 18.69
N LEU A 108 25.54 50.62 18.35
CA LEU A 108 26.30 51.74 18.92
C LEU A 108 25.98 51.91 20.40
N GLU A 109 24.69 51.94 20.77
CA GLU A 109 24.23 52.11 22.15
C GLU A 109 24.73 51.00 23.08
N GLY A 110 24.97 49.79 22.55
CA GLY A 110 25.54 48.66 23.29
C GLY A 110 27.06 48.70 23.49
N GLN A 111 27.79 49.58 22.79
CA GLN A 111 29.25 49.62 22.88
C GLN A 111 29.72 50.36 24.14
N ASN A 112 30.94 50.05 24.61
CA ASN A 112 31.57 50.80 25.70
C ASN A 112 32.73 51.64 25.18
N SER A 113 32.53 52.96 25.09
CA SER A 113 33.52 53.91 24.53
C SER A 113 34.84 53.96 25.31
N PHE A 114 34.87 53.58 26.59
CA PHE A 114 36.11 53.47 27.37
C PHE A 114 37.02 52.34 26.88
N LYS A 115 36.49 51.36 26.13
CA LYS A 115 37.27 50.24 25.58
C LYS A 115 37.94 50.57 24.24
N TRP A 116 38.01 51.84 23.85
CA TRP A 116 38.48 52.23 22.53
C TRP A 116 39.90 51.77 22.18
N ILE A 117 40.83 51.74 23.16
CA ILE A 117 42.19 51.23 22.95
C ILE A 117 42.17 49.72 22.66
N GLN A 118 41.36 48.96 23.41
CA GLN A 118 41.21 47.52 23.21
C GLN A 118 40.64 47.21 21.82
N ALA A 119 39.71 48.04 21.35
CA ALA A 119 39.03 47.86 20.08
C ALA A 119 39.98 47.85 18.87
N PHE A 120 41.12 48.55 18.93
CA PHE A 120 42.16 48.49 17.89
C PHE A 120 42.76 47.10 17.67
N PHE A 121 42.62 46.18 18.64
CA PHE A 121 43.21 44.85 18.61
C PHE A 121 42.15 43.74 18.54
N SER A 122 40.87 44.08 18.39
CA SER A 122 39.77 43.12 18.40
C SER A 122 38.79 43.40 17.27
N LYS A 123 38.34 42.37 16.56
CA LYS A 123 37.21 42.45 15.64
C LYS A 123 35.90 42.16 16.38
N GLN A 124 34.91 43.03 16.24
CA GLN A 124 33.55 42.86 16.76
C GLN A 124 32.58 42.81 15.59
N SER A 125 32.05 41.63 15.29
CA SER A 125 31.03 41.44 14.25
C SER A 125 29.64 41.44 14.87
N HIS A 126 28.76 42.25 14.32
CA HIS A 126 27.36 42.34 14.68
C HIS A 126 26.50 41.96 13.48
N THR A 127 25.39 41.28 13.73
CA THR A 127 24.37 40.98 12.72
C THR A 127 23.15 41.84 12.98
N VAL A 128 22.70 42.55 11.95
CA VAL A 128 21.47 43.32 11.93
C VAL A 128 20.58 42.71 10.86
N ASN A 129 19.43 42.16 11.23
CA ASN A 129 18.57 41.37 10.36
C ASN A 129 17.34 42.15 9.86
N ASN A 130 17.36 43.48 9.96
CA ASN A 130 16.28 44.36 9.53
C ASN A 130 16.80 45.57 8.72
N LEU A 131 17.92 45.42 7.99
CA LEU A 131 18.46 46.51 7.16
C LEU A 131 17.64 46.78 5.88
N ALA A 132 16.87 45.80 5.42
CA ALA A 132 16.13 45.87 4.16
C ALA A 132 14.63 45.75 4.41
N LEU A 133 13.84 46.56 3.71
CA LEU A 133 12.41 46.41 3.55
C LEU A 133 12.17 45.79 2.18
N VAL A 134 11.53 44.63 2.17
CA VAL A 134 11.18 43.88 0.96
C VAL A 134 9.66 43.69 0.96
N ASP A 135 9.01 44.08 -0.14
CA ASP A 135 7.58 43.81 -0.30
C ASP A 135 7.39 42.31 -0.60
N GLU A 136 6.66 41.63 0.27
CA GLU A 136 6.48 40.18 0.19
C GLU A 136 5.69 39.75 -1.05
N ASN A 137 4.76 40.59 -1.54
CA ASN A 137 3.99 40.27 -2.74
C ASN A 137 4.85 40.40 -3.99
N VAL A 138 5.61 41.50 -4.11
CA VAL A 138 6.57 41.70 -5.22
C VAL A 138 7.62 40.58 -5.23
N LEU A 139 8.11 40.19 -4.05
CA LEU A 139 9.04 39.07 -3.92
C LEU A 139 8.43 37.76 -4.40
N LYS A 140 7.21 37.42 -3.95
CA LYS A 140 6.55 36.17 -4.37
C LYS A 140 6.32 36.15 -5.86
N GLU A 141 5.85 37.25 -6.46
CA GLU A 141 5.69 37.39 -7.91
C GLU A 141 7.00 37.18 -8.67
N LYS A 142 8.09 37.79 -8.18
CA LYS A 142 9.41 37.63 -8.81
C LYS A 142 9.94 36.20 -8.63
N LEU A 143 9.77 35.59 -7.46
CA LEU A 143 10.17 34.21 -7.20
C LEU A 143 9.46 33.24 -8.16
N VAL A 144 8.15 33.34 -8.33
CA VAL A 144 7.41 32.46 -9.26
C VAL A 144 7.74 32.71 -10.73
N SER A 145 8.41 33.81 -11.07
CA SER A 145 8.93 34.08 -12.42
C SER A 145 10.27 33.39 -12.72
N LEU A 146 10.98 32.92 -11.69
CA LEU A 146 12.26 32.22 -11.83
C LEU A 146 12.08 30.91 -12.59
N GLN A 147 13.10 30.50 -13.35
CA GLN A 147 13.02 29.31 -14.19
C GLN A 147 12.80 28.04 -13.35
N HIS A 148 13.51 27.90 -12.22
CA HIS A 148 13.38 26.73 -11.33
C HIS A 148 12.05 26.68 -10.58
N LEU A 149 11.34 27.80 -10.48
CA LEU A 149 10.02 27.85 -9.83
C LEU A 149 8.87 27.65 -10.82
N GLN A 150 9.14 27.51 -12.12
CA GLN A 150 8.13 27.10 -13.09
C GLN A 150 7.67 25.66 -12.82
N THR A 151 6.37 25.39 -12.94
CA THR A 151 5.78 24.07 -12.68
C THR A 151 6.47 22.93 -13.45
N ALA A 152 6.91 23.18 -14.69
CA ALA A 152 7.58 22.17 -15.51
C ALA A 152 9.01 21.83 -15.06
N ALA A 153 9.66 22.70 -14.27
CA ALA A 153 10.99 22.48 -13.72
C ALA A 153 10.97 21.85 -12.32
N GLN A 154 9.82 21.90 -11.63
CA GLN A 154 9.67 21.37 -10.29
C GLN A 154 9.22 19.90 -10.30
N ILE A 155 9.94 19.06 -9.58
CA ILE A 155 9.62 17.65 -9.36
C ILE A 155 9.06 17.52 -7.93
N PRO A 156 7.79 17.11 -7.74
CA PRO A 156 7.24 16.96 -6.40
C PRO A 156 7.96 15.85 -5.62
N PRO A 157 8.07 15.97 -4.29
CA PRO A 157 8.59 14.88 -3.48
C PRO A 157 7.62 13.68 -3.53
N GLU A 158 8.17 12.47 -3.51
CA GLU A 158 7.40 11.23 -3.37
C GLU A 158 7.79 10.56 -2.05
N ASN A 159 6.80 10.13 -1.27
CA ASN A 159 7.02 9.40 -0.04
C ASN A 159 7.63 8.01 -0.29
N ALA A 160 8.41 7.52 0.67
CA ALA A 160 8.76 6.12 0.73
C ALA A 160 7.50 5.25 0.83
N LYS A 161 7.53 4.05 0.25
CA LYS A 161 6.39 3.14 0.23
C LYS A 161 6.82 1.67 0.24
N ILE A 162 5.92 0.81 0.69
CA ILE A 162 6.12 -0.64 0.70
C ILE A 162 5.66 -1.20 -0.65
N GLU A 163 6.52 -1.98 -1.31
CA GLU A 163 6.22 -2.70 -2.56
C GLU A 163 6.40 -4.20 -2.38
N TYR A 164 5.60 -5.00 -3.07
CA TYR A 164 5.72 -6.46 -3.09
C TYR A 164 6.45 -6.91 -4.37
N ILE A 165 7.65 -7.44 -4.19
CA ILE A 165 8.56 -7.83 -5.28
C ILE A 165 9.15 -9.20 -4.95
N ASP A 166 9.14 -10.12 -5.91
CA ASP A 166 9.72 -11.46 -5.78
C ASP A 166 9.29 -12.20 -4.50
N ASN A 167 7.98 -12.16 -4.22
CA ASN A 167 7.34 -12.75 -3.04
C ASN A 167 7.75 -12.17 -1.68
N LYS A 168 8.26 -10.93 -1.66
CA LYS A 168 8.70 -10.23 -0.44
C LYS A 168 8.27 -8.77 -0.44
N PHE A 169 8.01 -8.21 0.74
CA PHE A 169 7.80 -6.77 0.88
C PHE A 169 9.12 -6.05 1.10
N VAL A 170 9.34 -4.98 0.33
CA VAL A 170 10.52 -4.11 0.40
C VAL A 170 10.09 -2.66 0.49
N ILE A 171 10.91 -1.81 1.11
CA ILE A 171 10.68 -0.37 1.14
C ILE A 171 11.38 0.24 -0.07
N LYS A 172 10.60 0.90 -0.92
CA LYS A 172 11.12 1.80 -1.94
C LYS A 172 11.35 3.17 -1.29
N ASN A 173 12.57 3.69 -1.44
CA ASN A 173 12.96 4.97 -0.89
C ASN A 173 12.12 6.12 -1.44
N GLU A 174 11.98 7.15 -0.62
CA GLU A 174 11.42 8.44 -0.97
C GLU A 174 12.23 9.13 -2.07
N VAL A 175 11.55 9.99 -2.83
CA VAL A 175 12.16 10.94 -3.76
C VAL A 175 12.06 12.32 -3.14
N VAL A 176 13.19 12.97 -2.88
CA VAL A 176 13.21 14.28 -2.19
C VAL A 176 12.61 15.41 -3.04
N GLY A 177 12.60 15.25 -4.37
CA GLY A 177 12.06 16.24 -5.30
C GLY A 177 12.86 17.55 -5.36
N SER A 178 12.33 18.52 -6.10
CA SER A 178 12.85 19.88 -6.27
C SER A 178 11.78 20.97 -6.06
N THR A 179 10.61 20.61 -5.52
CA THR A 179 9.54 21.59 -5.26
C THR A 179 9.95 22.57 -4.16
N VAL A 180 9.97 23.86 -4.50
CA VAL A 180 10.32 24.94 -3.57
C VAL A 180 9.09 25.31 -2.75
N ASP A 181 9.25 25.37 -1.43
CA ASP A 181 8.27 25.95 -0.51
C ASP A 181 8.39 27.48 -0.59
N LEU A 182 7.44 28.10 -1.29
CA LEU A 182 7.47 29.53 -1.58
C LEU A 182 7.48 30.40 -0.33
N GLU A 183 6.83 29.98 0.76
CA GLU A 183 6.80 30.72 2.02
C GLU A 183 8.15 30.66 2.72
N LYS A 184 8.77 29.48 2.78
CA LYS A 184 10.12 29.34 3.35
C LYS A 184 11.16 30.06 2.51
N ALA A 185 11.08 29.95 1.18
CA ALA A 185 11.96 30.63 0.25
C ALA A 185 11.85 32.16 0.39
N SER A 186 10.61 32.69 0.44
CA SER A 186 10.38 34.13 0.61
C SER A 186 11.01 34.64 1.91
N LYS A 187 10.78 33.95 3.03
CA LYS A 187 11.39 34.31 4.33
C LYS A 187 12.91 34.26 4.31
N ALA A 188 13.48 33.23 3.69
CA ALA A 188 14.93 33.09 3.57
C ALA A 188 15.55 34.20 2.70
N VAL A 189 14.87 34.59 1.61
CA VAL A 189 15.30 35.70 0.76
C VAL A 189 15.23 37.03 1.51
N ILE A 190 14.12 37.34 2.20
CA ILE A 190 13.98 38.57 3.01
C ILE A 190 15.11 38.65 4.06
N LEU A 191 15.40 37.55 4.74
CA LEU A 191 16.49 37.49 5.71
C LEU A 191 17.85 37.73 5.04
N ALA A 192 18.12 37.09 3.89
CA ALA A 192 19.37 37.27 3.16
C ALA A 192 19.59 38.72 2.73
N PHE A 193 18.57 39.41 2.21
CA PHE A 193 18.63 40.84 1.90
C PHE A 193 18.85 41.69 3.14
N SER A 194 18.18 41.36 4.24
CA SER A 194 18.30 42.13 5.49
C SER A 194 19.65 41.95 6.19
N GLU A 195 20.31 40.81 6.00
CA GLU A 195 21.65 40.52 6.50
C GLU A 195 22.78 40.88 5.52
N GLY A 196 22.46 41.23 4.28
CA GLY A 196 23.45 41.52 3.24
C GLY A 196 24.21 40.28 2.71
N ASN A 197 23.65 39.08 2.87
CA ASN A 197 24.21 37.82 2.37
C ASN A 197 24.14 37.68 0.83
N LYS A 198 25.26 37.79 0.11
CA LYS A 198 25.27 37.72 -1.36
C LYS A 198 24.86 36.38 -1.98
N VAL A 199 24.82 35.31 -1.19
CA VAL A 199 24.46 33.95 -1.64
C VAL A 199 23.45 33.36 -0.67
N LEU A 200 22.37 32.80 -1.20
CA LEU A 200 21.40 32.00 -0.48
C LEU A 200 21.32 30.61 -1.11
N ASP A 201 21.67 29.59 -0.34
CA ASP A 201 21.55 28.18 -0.73
C ASP A 201 20.19 27.67 -0.24
N LEU A 202 19.23 27.52 -1.17
CA LEU A 202 17.85 27.19 -0.83
C LEU A 202 17.73 25.80 -0.17
N ASP A 203 18.65 24.89 -0.46
CA ASP A 203 18.64 23.56 0.12
C ASP A 203 19.11 23.59 1.58
N LYS A 204 20.25 24.25 1.83
CA LYS A 204 20.77 24.44 3.21
C LYS A 204 19.83 25.27 4.08
N SER A 205 19.04 26.14 3.47
CA SER A 205 18.02 26.94 4.15
C SER A 205 16.67 26.22 4.33
N ASN A 206 16.57 24.94 3.97
CA ASN A 206 15.35 24.12 4.08
C ASN A 206 14.15 24.72 3.33
N CYS A 207 14.38 25.34 2.18
CA CYS A 207 13.35 26.01 1.38
C CYS A 207 12.59 25.08 0.42
N TYR A 208 12.78 23.76 0.52
CA TYR A 208 12.08 22.77 -0.30
C TYR A 208 10.96 22.08 0.49
N VAL A 209 10.00 21.52 -0.24
CA VAL A 209 9.01 20.59 0.30
C VAL A 209 9.65 19.21 0.37
N ASP A 210 9.77 18.66 1.58
CA ASP A 210 10.33 17.33 1.81
C ASP A 210 9.25 16.25 1.73
N PRO A 211 9.61 14.99 1.43
CA PRO A 211 8.71 13.86 1.57
C PRO A 211 8.29 13.69 3.03
N ASN A 212 7.00 13.43 3.24
CA ASN A 212 6.41 13.26 4.56
C ASN A 212 6.80 11.93 5.22
N VAL A 213 7.14 10.92 4.42
CA VAL A 213 7.57 9.61 4.90
C VAL A 213 8.88 9.23 4.22
N LYS A 214 9.89 8.93 5.04
CA LYS A 214 11.21 8.46 4.62
C LYS A 214 11.37 6.98 4.91
N ALA A 215 12.21 6.29 4.14
CA ALA A 215 12.49 4.87 4.35
C ALA A 215 13.16 4.59 5.71
N SER A 216 13.82 5.60 6.28
CA SER A 216 14.39 5.54 7.63
C SER A 216 13.35 5.66 8.75
N ASP A 217 12.11 6.05 8.44
CA ASP A 217 11.08 6.27 9.45
C ASP A 217 10.68 4.96 10.11
N GLU A 218 10.57 4.98 11.43
CA GLU A 218 10.34 3.77 12.22
C GLU A 218 9.00 3.10 11.84
N LEU A 219 7.96 3.89 11.56
CA LEU A 219 6.63 3.37 11.24
C LEU A 219 6.62 2.53 9.95
N ILE A 220 7.22 3.02 8.85
CA ILE A 220 7.24 2.29 7.58
C ILE A 220 8.13 1.03 7.67
N GLN A 221 9.18 1.07 8.48
CA GLN A 221 9.99 -0.11 8.80
C GLN A 221 9.18 -1.17 9.55
N GLN A 222 8.43 -0.77 10.58
CA GLN A 222 7.56 -1.67 11.33
C GLN A 222 6.43 -2.24 10.45
N GLN A 223 5.82 -1.42 9.59
CA GLN A 223 4.80 -1.86 8.63
C GLN A 223 5.37 -2.89 7.64
N CYS A 224 6.56 -2.66 7.08
CA CYS A 224 7.22 -3.59 6.16
C CYS A 224 7.57 -4.91 6.84
N GLN A 225 8.04 -4.87 8.09
CA GLN A 225 8.31 -6.07 8.88
C GLN A 225 7.03 -6.88 9.13
N ALA A 226 5.94 -6.21 9.52
CA ALA A 226 4.65 -6.87 9.74
C ALA A 226 4.06 -7.46 8.45
N ALA A 227 4.17 -6.75 7.31
CA ALA A 227 3.76 -7.27 6.02
C ALA A 227 4.54 -8.54 5.65
N ASN A 228 5.86 -8.54 5.82
CA ASN A 228 6.69 -9.73 5.61
C ASN A 228 6.35 -10.87 6.58
N GLN A 229 5.95 -10.56 7.81
CA GLN A 229 5.61 -11.56 8.82
C GLN A 229 4.26 -12.25 8.54
N TYR A 230 3.26 -11.50 8.09
CA TYR A 230 1.87 -11.95 8.08
C TYR A 230 1.24 -12.11 6.68
N ALA A 231 1.87 -11.57 5.64
CA ALA A 231 1.29 -11.50 4.30
C ALA A 231 2.22 -12.05 3.19
N SER A 232 3.22 -12.87 3.53
CA SER A 232 4.20 -13.38 2.55
C SER A 232 3.81 -14.71 1.88
N ALA A 233 2.66 -15.29 2.23
CA ALA A 233 2.20 -16.52 1.60
C ALA A 233 1.87 -16.29 0.12
N VAL A 234 2.09 -17.33 -0.69
CA VAL A 234 1.72 -17.36 -2.11
C VAL A 234 1.07 -18.71 -2.39
N ILE A 235 -0.25 -18.71 -2.51
CA ILE A 235 -1.04 -19.92 -2.67
C ILE A 235 -1.68 -19.92 -4.04
N THR A 236 -1.27 -20.87 -4.89
CA THR A 236 -1.80 -21.04 -6.25
C THR A 236 -2.78 -22.21 -6.30
N TYR A 237 -4.02 -21.95 -6.70
CA TYR A 237 -5.01 -22.96 -7.03
C TYR A 237 -5.07 -23.19 -8.53
N LYS A 238 -4.89 -24.43 -8.96
CA LYS A 238 -5.13 -24.85 -10.35
C LYS A 238 -6.62 -25.09 -10.55
N THR A 239 -7.27 -24.32 -11.43
CA THR A 239 -8.69 -24.50 -11.76
C THR A 239 -8.90 -24.71 -13.26
N ARG A 240 -10.07 -25.22 -13.66
CA ARG A 240 -10.45 -25.35 -15.08
C ARG A 240 -10.49 -24.01 -15.81
N SER A 241 -10.80 -22.93 -15.08
CA SER A 241 -10.91 -21.57 -15.62
C SER A 241 -9.58 -20.78 -15.57
N GLY A 242 -8.47 -21.44 -15.27
CA GLY A 242 -7.16 -20.81 -15.07
C GLY A 242 -6.71 -20.83 -13.62
N ASP A 243 -5.49 -20.37 -13.39
CA ASP A 243 -4.91 -20.32 -12.05
C ASP A 243 -5.51 -19.17 -11.23
N ILE A 244 -5.73 -19.41 -9.95
CA ILE A 244 -6.12 -18.39 -8.97
C ILE A 244 -4.98 -18.29 -7.96
N VAL A 245 -4.42 -17.10 -7.80
CA VAL A 245 -3.26 -16.85 -6.92
C VAL A 245 -3.70 -15.92 -5.81
N LEU A 246 -3.46 -16.33 -4.56
CA LEU A 246 -3.52 -15.48 -3.37
C LEU A 246 -2.08 -15.18 -2.95
N ASP A 247 -1.64 -13.95 -3.12
CA ASP A 247 -0.25 -13.51 -2.86
C ASP A 247 -0.20 -12.30 -1.90
N GLY A 248 1.00 -11.75 -1.71
CA GLY A 248 1.20 -10.59 -0.86
C GLY A 248 0.45 -9.33 -1.29
N ASN A 249 0.15 -9.14 -2.58
CA ASN A 249 -0.62 -7.99 -3.04
C ASN A 249 -2.04 -8.03 -2.48
N GLU A 250 -2.64 -9.21 -2.39
CA GLU A 250 -3.96 -9.37 -1.78
C GLU A 250 -3.87 -9.46 -0.25
N LEU A 251 -2.92 -10.24 0.30
CA LEU A 251 -2.80 -10.49 1.73
C LEU A 251 -2.43 -9.25 2.55
N ILE A 252 -1.67 -8.30 1.99
CA ILE A 252 -1.39 -7.03 2.69
C ILE A 252 -2.66 -6.24 2.97
N THR A 253 -3.68 -6.36 2.11
CA THR A 253 -4.99 -5.70 2.29
C THR A 253 -5.84 -6.35 3.39
N TRP A 254 -5.43 -7.50 3.91
CA TRP A 254 -6.12 -8.19 5.01
C TRP A 254 -5.59 -7.76 6.38
N LEU A 255 -4.43 -7.10 6.43
CA LEU A 255 -3.85 -6.57 7.66
C LEU A 255 -4.73 -5.45 8.23
N SER A 256 -4.83 -5.43 9.55
CA SER A 256 -5.46 -4.34 10.27
C SER A 256 -4.42 -3.30 10.63
N VAL A 257 -4.88 -2.05 10.80
CA VAL A 257 -4.05 -0.90 11.13
C VAL A 257 -4.49 -0.39 12.49
N ASP A 258 -3.56 -0.27 13.44
CA ASP A 258 -3.86 0.28 14.76
C ASP A 258 -3.89 1.82 14.75
N GLU A 259 -4.16 2.43 15.91
CA GLU A 259 -4.25 3.89 16.08
C GLU A 259 -2.93 4.61 15.73
N THR A 260 -1.79 3.92 15.77
CA THR A 260 -0.47 4.46 15.44
C THR A 260 -0.11 4.29 13.97
N GLY A 261 -0.96 3.62 13.18
CA GLY A 261 -0.70 3.30 11.78
C GLY A 261 0.05 1.98 11.58
N LYS A 262 0.33 1.21 12.62
CA LYS A 262 1.09 -0.04 12.52
C LYS A 262 0.22 -1.19 12.03
N TYR A 263 0.79 -2.02 11.16
CA TYR A 263 0.12 -3.23 10.69
C TYR A 263 0.17 -4.35 11.73
N TYR A 264 -0.96 -5.02 11.90
CA TYR A 264 -1.07 -6.23 12.70
C TYR A 264 -2.05 -7.23 12.08
N ARG A 265 -1.96 -8.49 12.52
CA ARG A 265 -2.86 -9.55 12.09
C ARG A 265 -4.02 -9.68 13.07
N ASP A 266 -5.23 -9.34 12.63
CA ASP A 266 -6.46 -9.69 13.32
C ASP A 266 -7.00 -11.02 12.76
N ASP A 267 -7.01 -12.06 13.59
CA ASP A 267 -7.44 -13.41 13.19
C ASP A 267 -8.92 -13.45 12.74
N SER A 268 -9.77 -12.60 13.29
CA SER A 268 -11.18 -12.52 12.90
C SER A 268 -11.36 -11.91 11.51
N ILE A 269 -10.59 -10.87 11.20
CA ILE A 269 -10.56 -10.23 9.87
C ILE A 269 -9.96 -11.19 8.84
N PHE A 270 -8.85 -11.85 9.16
CA PHE A 270 -8.25 -12.86 8.28
C PHE A 270 -9.22 -14.00 8.00
N LYS A 271 -9.94 -14.50 9.02
CA LYS A 271 -10.95 -15.54 8.82
C LYS A 271 -12.09 -15.07 7.93
N LYS A 272 -12.56 -13.83 8.08
CA LYS A 272 -13.59 -13.24 7.22
C LYS A 272 -13.10 -13.14 5.77
N LYS A 273 -11.91 -12.60 5.55
CA LYS A 273 -11.31 -12.46 4.20
C LYS A 273 -11.03 -13.82 3.54
N ALA A 274 -10.49 -14.78 4.29
CA ALA A 274 -10.34 -16.15 3.81
C ALA A 274 -11.69 -16.79 3.46
N THR A 275 -12.76 -16.50 4.20
CA THR A 275 -14.11 -16.97 3.88
C THR A 275 -14.63 -16.35 2.58
N GLU A 276 -14.44 -15.05 2.37
CA GLU A 276 -14.79 -14.34 1.13
C GLU A 276 -14.03 -14.93 -0.07
N PHE A 277 -12.71 -15.12 0.08
CA PHE A 277 -11.85 -15.75 -0.93
C PHE A 277 -12.29 -17.18 -1.24
N VAL A 278 -12.51 -18.03 -0.22
CA VAL A 278 -12.95 -19.42 -0.44
C VAL A 278 -14.34 -19.48 -1.08
N ASN A 279 -15.23 -18.54 -0.78
CA ASN A 279 -16.53 -18.47 -1.43
C ASN A 279 -16.43 -18.06 -2.91
N SER A 280 -15.48 -17.19 -3.28
CA SER A 280 -15.22 -16.86 -4.69
C SER A 280 -14.58 -18.06 -5.42
N LEU A 281 -13.63 -18.72 -4.77
CA LEU A 281 -12.99 -19.95 -5.24
C LEU A 281 -14.01 -21.08 -5.46
N ALA A 282 -14.97 -21.24 -4.56
CA ALA A 282 -16.04 -22.22 -4.69
C ALA A 282 -16.86 -22.04 -5.98
N LYS A 283 -17.10 -20.80 -6.41
CA LYS A 283 -17.80 -20.52 -7.69
C LYS A 283 -17.01 -20.94 -8.93
N LYS A 284 -15.69 -21.08 -8.80
CA LYS A 284 -14.78 -21.49 -9.89
C LYS A 284 -14.48 -22.99 -9.90
N ILE A 285 -14.67 -23.65 -8.75
CA ILE A 285 -14.40 -25.08 -8.57
C ILE A 285 -15.68 -25.92 -8.63
N ASN A 286 -16.78 -25.43 -8.04
CA ASN A 286 -18.00 -26.22 -7.90
C ASN A 286 -18.61 -26.50 -9.27
N SER A 287 -18.70 -27.77 -9.63
CA SER A 287 -19.27 -28.22 -10.90
C SER A 287 -20.49 -29.13 -10.75
N VAL A 288 -20.91 -29.40 -9.50
CA VAL A 288 -22.15 -30.14 -9.22
C VAL A 288 -23.36 -29.36 -9.69
N GLY A 289 -24.17 -30.00 -10.53
CA GLY A 289 -25.41 -29.44 -11.06
C GLY A 289 -25.22 -28.46 -12.24
N GLU A 290 -23.98 -28.20 -12.64
CA GLU A 290 -23.69 -27.36 -13.80
C GLU A 290 -24.19 -27.97 -15.11
N THR A 291 -24.39 -27.11 -16.10
CA THR A 291 -24.66 -27.52 -17.47
C THR A 291 -23.38 -28.06 -18.10
N ARG A 292 -23.46 -29.27 -18.67
CA ARG A 292 -22.36 -29.95 -19.34
C ARG A 292 -22.74 -30.24 -20.77
N THR A 293 -21.76 -30.07 -21.65
CA THR A 293 -21.85 -30.49 -23.05
C THR A 293 -20.85 -31.61 -23.28
N PHE A 294 -21.30 -32.70 -23.88
CA PHE A 294 -20.50 -33.89 -24.15
C PHE A 294 -20.86 -34.48 -25.52
N VAL A 295 -19.96 -35.27 -26.07
CA VAL A 295 -20.16 -36.09 -27.26
C VAL A 295 -20.51 -37.51 -26.81
N GLY A 296 -21.70 -37.96 -27.18
CA GLY A 296 -22.24 -39.28 -26.88
C GLY A 296 -22.22 -40.23 -28.08
N ALA A 297 -23.11 -41.22 -28.06
CA ALA A 297 -23.29 -42.20 -29.11
C ALA A 297 -23.62 -41.53 -30.45
N ASN A 298 -23.19 -42.17 -31.54
CA ASN A 298 -23.35 -41.66 -32.91
C ASN A 298 -22.76 -40.25 -33.12
N ASN A 299 -21.74 -39.89 -32.33
CA ASN A 299 -21.06 -38.60 -32.38
C ASN A 299 -22.01 -37.39 -32.17
N ARG A 300 -23.09 -37.60 -31.41
CA ARG A 300 -24.06 -36.54 -31.08
C ARG A 300 -23.53 -35.66 -29.96
N THR A 301 -23.53 -34.35 -30.18
CA THR A 301 -23.28 -33.37 -29.12
C THR A 301 -24.56 -33.15 -28.32
N ILE A 302 -24.48 -33.36 -27.01
CA ILE A 302 -25.62 -33.30 -26.09
C ILE A 302 -25.28 -32.31 -24.97
N THR A 303 -26.26 -31.51 -24.57
CA THR A 303 -26.15 -30.57 -23.45
C THR A 303 -27.19 -30.94 -22.39
N VAL A 304 -26.74 -31.10 -21.15
CA VAL A 304 -27.56 -31.50 -20.00
C VAL A 304 -27.23 -30.62 -18.80
N SER A 305 -28.22 -30.30 -17.97
CA SER A 305 -28.02 -29.51 -16.74
C SER A 305 -28.56 -30.27 -15.53
N GLY A 306 -28.01 -29.96 -14.34
CA GLY A 306 -28.42 -30.57 -13.09
C GLY A 306 -27.77 -31.93 -12.80
N GLY A 307 -28.31 -32.60 -11.79
CA GLY A 307 -27.75 -33.82 -11.22
C GLY A 307 -26.74 -33.56 -10.10
N ASN A 308 -26.07 -34.63 -9.64
CA ASN A 308 -25.18 -34.59 -8.47
C ASN A 308 -23.70 -34.87 -8.80
N TYR A 309 -23.35 -34.96 -10.08
CA TYR A 309 -22.00 -35.21 -10.54
C TYR A 309 -21.16 -33.93 -10.61
N GLY A 310 -19.91 -34.03 -10.15
CA GLY A 310 -18.95 -32.93 -10.21
C GLY A 310 -18.16 -32.76 -8.92
N LEU A 311 -17.47 -31.64 -8.83
CA LEU A 311 -16.73 -31.21 -7.65
C LEU A 311 -17.59 -30.27 -6.82
N ARG A 312 -17.49 -30.36 -5.49
CA ARG A 312 -17.99 -29.36 -4.56
C ARG A 312 -16.96 -29.09 -3.49
N LEU A 313 -16.52 -27.84 -3.37
CA LEU A 313 -15.58 -27.39 -2.36
C LEU A 313 -16.16 -27.58 -0.96
N GLN A 314 -15.32 -28.05 -0.03
CA GLN A 314 -15.66 -28.14 1.39
C GLN A 314 -15.27 -26.83 2.09
N ASN A 315 -16.06 -25.77 1.89
CA ASN A 315 -15.69 -24.41 2.29
C ASN A 315 -15.14 -24.30 3.72
N SER A 316 -15.83 -24.86 4.73
CA SER A 316 -15.36 -24.77 6.12
C SER A 316 -13.99 -25.40 6.35
N LYS A 317 -13.73 -26.55 5.72
CA LYS A 317 -12.44 -27.24 5.81
C LYS A 317 -11.37 -26.48 5.05
N GLU A 318 -11.70 -26.01 3.84
CA GLU A 318 -10.79 -25.23 3.00
C GLU A 318 -10.37 -23.93 3.68
N ILE A 319 -11.29 -23.17 4.29
CA ILE A 319 -10.96 -21.95 5.04
C ILE A 319 -9.97 -22.26 6.16
N SER A 320 -10.24 -23.32 6.94
CA SER A 320 -9.38 -23.68 8.08
C SER A 320 -7.97 -24.10 7.68
N GLU A 321 -7.81 -24.75 6.53
CA GLU A 321 -6.52 -25.19 6.03
C GLU A 321 -5.78 -24.09 5.28
N LEU A 322 -6.49 -23.26 4.50
CA LEU A 322 -5.92 -22.08 3.84
C LEU A 322 -5.32 -21.12 4.88
N LEU A 323 -6.02 -20.85 5.98
CA LEU A 323 -5.48 -20.01 7.06
C LEU A 323 -4.20 -20.60 7.66
N LYS A 324 -4.11 -21.92 7.84
CA LYS A 324 -2.87 -22.57 8.32
C LYS A 324 -1.71 -22.36 7.36
N ASP A 325 -1.97 -22.44 6.05
CA ASP A 325 -0.96 -22.23 5.02
C ASP A 325 -0.51 -20.75 4.96
N ILE A 326 -1.45 -19.81 5.09
CA ILE A 326 -1.17 -18.37 5.18
C ILE A 326 -0.31 -18.07 6.41
N TYR A 327 -0.68 -18.58 7.58
CA TYR A 327 0.06 -18.33 8.83
C TYR A 327 1.46 -18.94 8.85
N ALA A 328 1.69 -19.97 8.03
CA ALA A 328 2.99 -20.57 7.83
C ALA A 328 3.79 -19.91 6.68
N ASN A 329 3.28 -18.84 6.05
CA ASN A 329 3.87 -18.17 4.89
C ASN A 329 4.24 -19.16 3.76
N LYS A 330 3.38 -20.15 3.51
CA LYS A 330 3.66 -21.15 2.46
C LYS A 330 3.64 -20.53 1.08
N ILE A 331 4.54 -21.01 0.24
CA ILE A 331 4.65 -20.67 -1.18
C ILE A 331 4.46 -21.96 -1.97
N GLY A 332 3.46 -21.99 -2.86
CA GLY A 332 3.30 -23.11 -3.79
C GLY A 332 1.87 -23.36 -4.23
N VAL A 333 1.71 -24.52 -4.89
CA VAL A 333 0.41 -24.97 -5.40
C VAL A 333 -0.35 -25.71 -4.32
N ARG A 334 -1.61 -25.34 -4.12
CA ARG A 334 -2.53 -25.98 -3.17
C ARG A 334 -3.61 -26.74 -3.92
N THR A 335 -3.86 -27.99 -3.50
CA THR A 335 -5.01 -28.76 -3.96
C THR A 335 -6.20 -28.46 -3.05
N PRO A 336 -7.34 -27.97 -3.58
CA PRO A 336 -8.51 -27.65 -2.79
C PRO A 336 -9.17 -28.91 -2.22
N VAL A 337 -9.75 -28.79 -1.03
CA VAL A 337 -10.50 -29.88 -0.41
C VAL A 337 -11.92 -29.92 -0.96
N THR A 338 -12.19 -30.89 -1.82
CA THR A 338 -13.51 -31.09 -2.43
C THR A 338 -14.20 -32.36 -1.92
N VAL A 339 -15.49 -32.47 -2.16
CA VAL A 339 -16.23 -33.73 -2.25
C VAL A 339 -16.70 -33.93 -3.69
N GLY A 340 -16.97 -35.19 -4.03
CA GLY A 340 -17.24 -35.56 -5.41
C GLY A 340 -15.95 -35.56 -6.24
N LYS A 341 -16.05 -36.09 -7.46
CA LYS A 341 -14.96 -36.12 -8.41
C LYS A 341 -15.52 -36.04 -9.81
N GLU A 342 -14.68 -35.59 -10.72
CA GLU A 342 -14.90 -35.74 -12.15
C GLU A 342 -13.97 -36.84 -12.66
N ALA A 343 -14.46 -37.67 -13.56
CA ALA A 343 -13.72 -38.75 -14.19
C ALA A 343 -12.62 -38.23 -15.14
N SER A 344 -12.82 -37.04 -15.73
CA SER A 344 -11.84 -36.38 -16.59
C SER A 344 -12.05 -34.86 -16.59
N VAL A 345 -11.10 -34.13 -17.18
CA VAL A 345 -11.27 -32.73 -17.62
C VAL A 345 -11.91 -32.64 -19.01
N ASP A 346 -11.89 -33.73 -19.78
CA ASP A 346 -12.41 -33.81 -21.15
C ASP A 346 -13.90 -34.16 -21.20
N ASN A 347 -14.50 -33.94 -22.37
CA ASN A 347 -15.87 -34.36 -22.70
C ASN A 347 -16.91 -33.93 -21.65
N GLY A 348 -16.92 -32.64 -21.30
CA GLY A 348 -17.82 -32.10 -20.27
C GLY A 348 -17.51 -32.61 -18.85
N GLY A 349 -16.33 -33.19 -18.64
CA GLY A 349 -15.90 -33.83 -17.41
C GLY A 349 -16.27 -35.31 -17.29
N LEU A 350 -16.94 -35.90 -18.28
CA LEU A 350 -17.32 -37.33 -18.28
C LEU A 350 -16.16 -38.23 -18.71
N GLY A 351 -15.21 -37.70 -19.48
CA GLY A 351 -14.19 -38.50 -20.16
C GLY A 351 -14.81 -39.44 -21.20
N ASN A 352 -14.22 -40.62 -21.33
CA ASN A 352 -14.49 -41.61 -22.35
C ASN A 352 -15.09 -42.92 -21.80
N THR A 353 -15.42 -42.95 -20.50
CA THR A 353 -16.13 -44.06 -19.86
C THR A 353 -17.31 -43.53 -19.05
N PHE A 354 -18.53 -43.71 -19.55
CA PHE A 354 -19.76 -43.20 -18.95
C PHE A 354 -20.99 -43.96 -19.46
N VAL A 355 -22.10 -43.89 -18.73
CA VAL A 355 -23.42 -44.37 -19.19
C VAL A 355 -24.21 -43.20 -19.74
N GLU A 356 -24.69 -43.33 -20.97
CA GLU A 356 -25.54 -42.38 -21.69
C GLU A 356 -26.96 -42.91 -21.76
N ILE A 357 -27.95 -42.09 -21.41
CA ILE A 357 -29.37 -42.46 -21.39
C ILE A 357 -30.19 -41.39 -22.11
N ASP A 358 -30.66 -41.74 -23.31
CA ASP A 358 -31.62 -40.95 -24.09
C ASP A 358 -33.02 -41.31 -23.59
N LEU A 359 -33.59 -40.48 -22.71
CA LEU A 359 -34.91 -40.66 -22.12
C LEU A 359 -36.05 -40.41 -23.12
N LYS A 360 -35.80 -39.77 -24.26
CA LYS A 360 -36.83 -39.63 -25.31
C LYS A 360 -36.73 -40.74 -26.33
N GLY A 361 -35.51 -41.13 -26.69
CA GLY A 361 -35.24 -42.31 -27.52
C GLY A 361 -35.50 -43.63 -26.80
N GLN A 362 -35.58 -43.62 -25.46
CA GLN A 362 -35.68 -44.80 -24.59
C GLN A 362 -34.57 -45.81 -24.86
N HIS A 363 -33.34 -45.32 -24.94
CA HIS A 363 -32.16 -46.12 -25.24
C HIS A 363 -30.98 -45.76 -24.32
N MET A 364 -30.15 -46.74 -24.01
CA MET A 364 -28.95 -46.58 -23.17
C MET A 364 -27.71 -47.08 -23.90
N TRP A 365 -26.60 -46.35 -23.77
CA TRP A 365 -25.26 -46.78 -24.18
C TRP A 365 -24.33 -46.77 -22.97
N TYR A 366 -23.47 -47.78 -22.86
CA TYR A 366 -22.33 -47.77 -21.96
C TYR A 366 -21.05 -47.62 -22.77
N HIS A 367 -20.46 -46.43 -22.66
CA HIS A 367 -19.16 -46.12 -23.21
C HIS A 367 -18.08 -46.62 -22.25
N LYS A 368 -17.12 -47.39 -22.76
CA LYS A 368 -15.93 -47.81 -22.01
C LYS A 368 -14.71 -47.59 -22.89
N ASN A 369 -13.78 -46.76 -22.39
CA ASN A 369 -12.55 -46.41 -23.10
C ASN A 369 -12.79 -45.85 -24.52
N GLY A 370 -13.86 -45.08 -24.70
CA GLY A 370 -14.20 -44.43 -25.98
C GLY A 370 -14.95 -45.32 -26.97
N GLN A 371 -15.31 -46.55 -26.60
CA GLN A 371 -16.11 -47.46 -27.41
C GLN A 371 -17.43 -47.77 -26.73
N ILE A 372 -18.49 -47.99 -27.52
CA ILE A 372 -19.76 -48.51 -27.01
C ILE A 372 -19.55 -50.00 -26.72
N LEU A 373 -19.50 -50.36 -25.44
CA LEU A 373 -19.34 -51.76 -25.01
C LEU A 373 -20.68 -52.48 -24.95
N LEU A 374 -21.74 -51.77 -24.57
CA LEU A 374 -23.07 -52.32 -24.37
C LEU A 374 -24.10 -51.24 -24.70
N GLU A 375 -25.17 -51.61 -25.40
CA GLU A 375 -26.33 -50.76 -25.63
C GLU A 375 -27.62 -51.56 -25.47
N SER A 376 -28.74 -50.88 -25.19
CA SER A 376 -30.04 -51.51 -25.04
C SER A 376 -31.16 -50.48 -25.07
N ASP A 377 -32.29 -50.87 -25.63
CA ASP A 377 -33.56 -50.21 -25.32
C ASP A 377 -33.88 -50.35 -23.83
N ILE A 378 -34.46 -49.31 -23.25
CA ILE A 378 -34.79 -49.22 -21.82
C ILE A 378 -36.26 -48.86 -21.61
N VAL A 379 -36.71 -48.90 -20.35
CA VAL A 379 -37.94 -48.20 -19.95
C VAL A 379 -37.65 -47.33 -18.74
N SER A 380 -37.65 -46.01 -18.93
CA SER A 380 -37.45 -45.04 -17.85
C SER A 380 -38.70 -44.86 -16.99
N GLY A 381 -38.62 -43.96 -16.02
CA GLY A 381 -39.75 -43.48 -15.23
C GLY A 381 -40.88 -42.93 -16.08
N THR A 382 -42.12 -43.06 -15.60
CA THR A 382 -43.30 -42.63 -16.34
C THR A 382 -43.27 -41.12 -16.62
N TYR A 383 -43.26 -40.69 -17.88
CA TYR A 383 -43.15 -39.27 -18.23
C TYR A 383 -44.37 -38.45 -17.81
N ASN A 384 -45.58 -38.94 -18.06
CA ASN A 384 -46.81 -38.19 -17.75
C ASN A 384 -47.13 -38.08 -16.25
N ASN A 385 -46.32 -38.71 -15.38
CA ASN A 385 -46.41 -38.55 -13.93
C ASN A 385 -45.11 -37.90 -13.40
N PRO A 386 -45.12 -36.61 -13.02
CA PRO A 386 -43.94 -35.91 -12.55
C PRO A 386 -43.20 -36.59 -11.38
N ASP A 387 -43.93 -37.22 -10.44
CA ASP A 387 -43.34 -37.87 -9.26
C ASP A 387 -42.57 -39.14 -9.60
N ARG A 388 -42.85 -39.71 -10.78
CA ARG A 388 -42.22 -40.95 -11.28
C ARG A 388 -41.32 -40.71 -12.47
N ARG A 389 -41.25 -39.48 -12.97
CA ARG A 389 -40.45 -39.12 -14.14
C ARG A 389 -38.97 -39.23 -13.80
N THR A 390 -38.19 -39.88 -14.66
CA THR A 390 -36.73 -39.88 -14.48
C THR A 390 -36.20 -38.46 -14.71
N PRO A 391 -35.50 -37.86 -13.74
CA PRO A 391 -34.92 -36.53 -13.92
C PRO A 391 -33.73 -36.60 -14.89
N ALA A 392 -33.66 -35.62 -15.80
CA ALA A 392 -32.46 -35.36 -16.57
C ALA A 392 -31.37 -34.77 -15.66
N GLY A 393 -30.12 -35.01 -16.01
CA GLY A 393 -28.98 -34.55 -15.24
C GLY A 393 -27.75 -35.43 -15.43
N THR A 394 -26.63 -34.97 -14.88
CA THR A 394 -25.41 -35.77 -14.79
C THR A 394 -25.25 -36.29 -13.37
N TYR A 395 -25.10 -37.60 -13.25
CA TYR A 395 -24.99 -38.32 -11.99
C TYR A 395 -23.74 -39.19 -11.98
N TYR A 396 -23.51 -39.89 -10.89
CA TYR A 396 -22.53 -40.97 -10.81
C TYR A 396 -23.13 -42.19 -10.14
N LEU A 397 -22.70 -43.36 -10.58
CA LEU A 397 -23.02 -44.61 -9.90
C LEU A 397 -22.36 -44.61 -8.52
N TYR A 398 -23.12 -44.64 -7.43
CA TYR A 398 -22.53 -44.58 -6.08
C TYR A 398 -22.55 -45.92 -5.33
N ASN A 399 -23.27 -46.92 -5.84
CA ASN A 399 -23.23 -48.27 -5.28
C ASN A 399 -23.52 -49.34 -6.34
N LYS A 400 -23.31 -50.61 -5.97
CA LYS A 400 -23.70 -51.81 -6.74
C LYS A 400 -24.14 -52.91 -5.77
N GLU A 401 -25.35 -53.44 -5.93
CA GLU A 401 -25.90 -54.48 -5.06
C GLU A 401 -26.51 -55.62 -5.88
N ARG A 402 -26.43 -56.85 -5.37
CA ARG A 402 -27.12 -58.03 -5.93
C ARG A 402 -28.35 -58.36 -5.10
N ASN A 403 -29.37 -58.93 -5.74
CA ASN A 403 -30.56 -59.51 -5.08
C ASN A 403 -31.23 -58.54 -4.09
N ARG A 404 -31.48 -57.31 -4.53
CA ARG A 404 -32.06 -56.25 -3.70
C ARG A 404 -33.58 -56.22 -3.84
N VAL A 405 -34.29 -55.94 -2.76
CA VAL A 405 -35.73 -55.61 -2.82
C VAL A 405 -35.89 -54.09 -2.83
N LEU A 406 -36.32 -53.55 -3.97
CA LEU A 406 -36.62 -52.12 -4.11
C LEU A 406 -37.97 -51.81 -3.48
N ARG A 407 -38.04 -50.72 -2.71
CA ARG A 407 -39.23 -50.30 -1.97
C ARG A 407 -39.52 -48.83 -2.21
N GLY A 408 -40.80 -48.46 -2.24
CA GLY A 408 -41.22 -47.07 -2.24
C GLY A 408 -41.02 -46.40 -0.86
N THR A 409 -41.40 -45.13 -0.74
CA THR A 409 -41.41 -44.44 0.55
C THR A 409 -42.37 -45.14 1.50
N LYS A 410 -41.91 -45.43 2.73
CA LYS A 410 -42.74 -46.08 3.75
C LYS A 410 -43.97 -45.23 4.06
N LEU A 411 -45.15 -45.85 4.06
CA LEU A 411 -46.40 -45.16 4.40
C LEU A 411 -46.50 -44.96 5.92
N PRO A 412 -47.31 -43.98 6.40
CA PRO A 412 -47.48 -43.72 7.84
C PRO A 412 -47.98 -44.93 8.64
N ASP A 413 -48.73 -45.83 8.00
CA ASP A 413 -49.21 -47.10 8.57
C ASP A 413 -48.13 -48.18 8.69
N GLY A 414 -46.90 -47.89 8.26
CA GLY A 414 -45.77 -48.79 8.32
C GLY A 414 -45.64 -49.74 7.13
N THR A 415 -46.55 -49.70 6.16
CA THR A 415 -46.51 -50.54 4.96
C THR A 415 -45.68 -49.92 3.84
N TRP A 416 -45.30 -50.74 2.85
CA TRP A 416 -44.58 -50.30 1.65
C TRP A 416 -45.54 -50.25 0.47
N PRO A 417 -45.58 -49.15 -0.31
CA PRO A 417 -46.50 -49.05 -1.44
C PRO A 417 -46.12 -49.97 -2.60
N TYR A 418 -44.88 -50.46 -2.64
CA TYR A 418 -44.43 -51.54 -3.50
C TYR A 418 -43.19 -52.22 -2.93
N GLU A 419 -42.99 -53.48 -3.30
CA GLU A 419 -41.76 -54.25 -3.10
C GLU A 419 -41.42 -54.98 -4.40
N THR A 420 -40.22 -54.79 -4.93
CA THR A 420 -39.81 -55.40 -6.21
C THR A 420 -38.42 -56.00 -6.08
N PRO A 421 -38.29 -57.34 -6.09
CA PRO A 421 -36.98 -57.99 -6.08
C PRO A 421 -36.30 -57.80 -7.44
N VAL A 422 -35.02 -57.40 -7.40
CA VAL A 422 -34.16 -57.22 -8.57
C VAL A 422 -32.83 -57.93 -8.36
N SER A 423 -32.30 -58.53 -9.41
CA SER A 423 -31.05 -59.30 -9.36
C SER A 423 -29.81 -58.40 -9.35
N TYR A 424 -29.88 -57.26 -10.04
CA TYR A 424 -28.80 -56.29 -10.22
C TYR A 424 -29.29 -54.88 -9.95
N TRP A 425 -28.75 -54.22 -8.92
CA TRP A 425 -29.10 -52.86 -8.56
C TRP A 425 -27.89 -51.93 -8.67
N MET A 426 -28.04 -50.86 -9.47
CA MET A 426 -27.00 -49.89 -9.78
C MET A 426 -27.52 -48.46 -9.58
N PRO A 427 -27.57 -47.96 -8.33
CA PRO A 427 -28.10 -46.64 -8.01
C PRO A 427 -27.16 -45.51 -8.41
N PHE A 428 -27.74 -44.46 -8.98
CA PHE A 428 -27.02 -43.25 -9.38
C PHE A 428 -27.67 -41.95 -8.88
N ASN A 429 -28.94 -41.97 -8.47
CA ASN A 429 -29.62 -40.79 -7.93
C ASN A 429 -30.64 -41.14 -6.84
N LYS A 430 -30.23 -41.11 -5.56
CA LYS A 430 -31.11 -41.36 -4.39
C LYS A 430 -31.86 -42.72 -4.46
N GLY A 431 -33.12 -42.72 -4.88
CA GLY A 431 -33.93 -43.94 -5.05
C GLY A 431 -33.90 -44.49 -6.48
N ILE A 432 -33.25 -43.79 -7.42
CA ILE A 432 -33.21 -44.08 -8.84
C ILE A 432 -31.90 -44.78 -9.21
N GLY A 433 -32.03 -45.85 -9.98
CA GLY A 433 -30.91 -46.65 -10.46
C GLY A 433 -31.24 -47.43 -11.72
N LEU A 434 -30.23 -48.10 -12.26
CA LEU A 434 -30.39 -49.08 -13.31
C LEU A 434 -30.60 -50.47 -12.69
N HIS A 435 -31.56 -51.24 -13.22
CA HIS A 435 -31.81 -52.61 -12.77
C HIS A 435 -32.54 -53.47 -13.79
N ASP A 436 -32.47 -54.79 -13.59
CA ASP A 436 -33.24 -55.76 -14.34
C ASP A 436 -34.75 -55.62 -14.09
N SER A 437 -35.54 -55.86 -15.14
CA SER A 437 -37.01 -55.80 -15.08
C SER A 437 -37.73 -56.93 -15.81
N SER A 438 -37.02 -57.96 -16.27
CA SER A 438 -37.62 -58.99 -17.15
C SER A 438 -38.64 -59.88 -16.44
N SER A 439 -38.69 -59.88 -15.10
CA SER A 439 -39.70 -60.64 -14.34
C SER A 439 -41.10 -60.05 -14.42
N TRP A 440 -41.25 -58.76 -14.77
CA TRP A 440 -42.56 -58.11 -14.94
C TRP A 440 -42.71 -57.39 -16.29
N ARG A 441 -41.68 -57.39 -17.14
CA ARG A 441 -41.68 -56.69 -18.43
C ARG A 441 -41.09 -57.55 -19.54
N SER A 442 -41.77 -57.56 -20.68
CA SER A 442 -41.37 -58.30 -21.89
C SER A 442 -41.04 -57.41 -23.10
N LYS A 443 -41.22 -56.08 -23.01
CA LYS A 443 -40.94 -55.09 -24.07
C LYS A 443 -40.25 -53.87 -23.50
N TRP A 444 -39.29 -53.31 -24.25
CA TRP A 444 -38.52 -52.11 -23.92
C TRP A 444 -38.55 -51.12 -25.10
N GLY A 445 -38.19 -49.86 -24.86
CA GLY A 445 -38.13 -48.83 -25.89
C GLY A 445 -39.48 -48.18 -26.23
N GLY A 446 -39.46 -47.36 -27.28
CA GLY A 446 -40.64 -46.69 -27.83
C GLY A 446 -41.33 -45.75 -26.84
N THR A 447 -42.66 -45.69 -26.88
CA THR A 447 -43.45 -44.76 -26.06
C THR A 447 -43.95 -45.35 -24.74
N ILE A 448 -43.47 -46.54 -24.35
CA ILE A 448 -43.91 -47.24 -23.13
C ILE A 448 -43.78 -46.35 -21.89
N TYR A 449 -42.68 -45.60 -21.80
CA TYR A 449 -42.40 -44.70 -20.68
C TYR A 449 -43.42 -43.55 -20.55
N MET A 450 -44.23 -43.23 -21.56
CA MET A 450 -45.18 -42.14 -21.46
C MET A 450 -46.21 -42.38 -20.34
N ASN A 451 -46.73 -43.62 -20.25
CA ASN A 451 -47.80 -43.98 -19.30
C ASN A 451 -47.50 -45.25 -18.48
N ASN A 452 -46.61 -46.13 -18.96
CA ASN A 452 -46.30 -47.42 -18.35
C ASN A 452 -44.79 -47.57 -18.03
N GLY A 453 -44.17 -46.45 -17.65
CA GLY A 453 -42.79 -46.37 -17.19
C GLY A 453 -42.61 -46.84 -15.73
N SER A 454 -41.39 -46.78 -15.24
CA SER A 454 -41.02 -47.12 -13.86
C SER A 454 -41.45 -46.04 -12.85
N HIS A 455 -40.97 -46.13 -11.60
CA HIS A 455 -41.05 -45.08 -10.57
C HIS A 455 -39.83 -44.13 -10.58
N GLY A 456 -39.13 -44.03 -11.71
CA GLY A 456 -37.95 -43.18 -11.91
C GLY A 456 -36.72 -43.95 -12.34
N CYS A 457 -36.60 -45.23 -11.98
CA CYS A 457 -35.52 -46.13 -12.37
C CYS A 457 -35.43 -46.38 -13.88
N ILE A 458 -34.27 -46.84 -14.32
CA ILE A 458 -34.03 -47.29 -15.69
C ILE A 458 -34.15 -48.81 -15.71
N ASN A 459 -35.27 -49.30 -16.26
CA ASN A 459 -35.53 -50.72 -16.41
C ASN A 459 -34.76 -51.28 -17.60
N LEU A 460 -34.00 -52.34 -17.37
CA LEU A 460 -33.17 -53.03 -18.36
C LEU A 460 -33.64 -54.49 -18.55
N PRO A 461 -33.41 -55.09 -19.74
CA PRO A 461 -33.40 -56.54 -19.87
C PRO A 461 -32.39 -57.17 -18.90
N THR A 462 -32.73 -58.33 -18.31
CA THR A 462 -31.93 -58.94 -17.24
C THR A 462 -30.50 -59.28 -17.67
N ASN A 463 -30.32 -59.74 -18.91
CA ASN A 463 -29.01 -60.01 -19.49
C ASN A 463 -28.16 -58.74 -19.68
N VAL A 464 -28.78 -57.62 -20.06
CA VAL A 464 -28.12 -56.31 -20.20
C VAL A 464 -27.73 -55.77 -18.82
N ALA A 465 -28.65 -55.82 -17.85
CA ALA A 465 -28.37 -55.42 -16.47
C ALA A 465 -27.19 -56.20 -15.87
N ALA A 466 -27.12 -57.51 -16.11
CA ALA A 466 -26.01 -58.36 -15.68
C ALA A 466 -24.68 -57.94 -16.31
N GLN A 467 -24.66 -57.72 -17.63
CA GLN A 467 -23.46 -57.30 -18.35
C GLN A 467 -22.99 -55.92 -17.90
N LEU A 468 -23.90 -54.95 -17.77
CA LEU A 468 -23.57 -53.63 -17.25
C LEU A 468 -23.01 -53.74 -15.84
N TYR A 469 -23.69 -54.47 -14.94
CA TYR A 469 -23.26 -54.67 -13.56
C TYR A 469 -21.85 -55.25 -13.48
N ASN A 470 -21.49 -56.20 -14.34
CA ASN A 470 -20.16 -56.79 -14.31
C ASN A 470 -19.07 -55.84 -14.82
N ASN A 471 -19.42 -54.87 -15.68
CA ASN A 471 -18.44 -54.02 -16.36
C ASN A 471 -18.31 -52.60 -15.82
N ILE A 472 -19.38 -52.05 -15.22
CA ILE A 472 -19.43 -50.68 -14.71
C ILE A 472 -18.77 -50.59 -13.33
N GLU A 473 -18.05 -49.51 -13.09
CA GLU A 473 -17.41 -49.23 -11.80
C GLU A 473 -18.19 -48.19 -10.99
N ILE A 474 -18.06 -48.25 -9.66
CA ILE A 474 -18.55 -47.18 -8.79
C ILE A 474 -17.82 -45.89 -9.16
N ASN A 475 -18.57 -44.80 -9.19
CA ASN A 475 -18.26 -43.47 -9.68
C ASN A 475 -18.23 -43.30 -11.20
N CYS A 476 -18.63 -44.31 -11.98
CA CYS A 476 -18.89 -44.13 -13.40
C CYS A 476 -19.95 -43.03 -13.59
N PRO A 477 -19.71 -42.00 -14.42
CA PRO A 477 -20.72 -40.98 -14.72
C PRO A 477 -21.93 -41.61 -15.42
N VAL A 478 -23.13 -41.16 -15.05
CA VAL A 478 -24.40 -41.56 -15.66
C VAL A 478 -25.13 -40.30 -16.10
N VAL A 479 -25.32 -40.12 -17.40
CA VAL A 479 -25.97 -38.93 -17.96
C VAL A 479 -27.33 -39.28 -18.55
N CYS A 480 -28.35 -38.54 -18.12
CA CYS A 480 -29.73 -38.71 -18.56
C CYS A 480 -30.23 -37.41 -19.22
N TYR A 481 -30.81 -37.49 -20.43
CA TYR A 481 -31.34 -36.34 -21.15
C TYR A 481 -32.62 -36.70 -21.94
N TYR A 482 -33.43 -35.71 -22.30
CA TYR A 482 -34.68 -35.84 -23.08
C TYR A 482 -34.55 -35.25 -24.48
#